data_AF-M4VCS6-F1
#
_entry.id   AF-M4VCS6-F1
#
_cell.length_a   1.000
_cell.length_b   1.000
_cell.length_c   1.000
_cell.angle_alpha   90.00
_cell.angle_beta   90.00
_cell.angle_gamma   90.00
#
_symmetry.space_group_name_H-M   'P 1'
#
loop_
_entity.id
_entity.type
_entity.pdbx_description
1 polymer ?
#
loop_
_entity_poly.entity_id
_entity_poly.type
_entity_poly.pdbx_seq_one_letter_code
_entity_poly.pdbx_strand_id
1 'polypeptide(L)'
;MKQRMATKDAIKIPDFIANPVTAGREDRYETVMIDVPKVLKSWQMSLFSYEWMLPDGRIKDVGELPEKEQPKRAEIEDKISSGTTLEMPILGIGLMDNIEIGSGRATFLTLAAHGVHTMPVHIPKSNQSEFKAFIVKT
;
A
#
# COMPACT_ATOMS: atom_id res chain seq x y z
N MET A 1 29.65 -1.68 22.40
CA MET A 1 29.14 -2.23 21.12
C MET A 1 28.17 -1.23 20.52
N LYS A 2 28.58 -0.50 19.48
CA LYS A 2 27.65 0.31 18.67
C LYS A 2 27.09 -0.62 17.60
N GLN A 3 25.84 -1.06 17.76
CA GLN A 3 25.12 -1.70 16.66
C GLN A 3 25.09 -0.70 15.50
N ARG A 4 25.81 -1.02 14.43
CA ARG A 4 25.67 -0.32 13.15
C ARG A 4 24.24 -0.56 12.70
N MET A 5 23.41 0.48 12.71
CA MET A 5 22.19 0.49 11.92
C MET A 5 22.62 0.21 10.48
N ALA A 6 22.16 -0.92 9.93
CA ALA A 6 22.31 -1.21 8.53
C ALA A 6 21.79 0.01 7.75
N THR A 7 22.64 0.58 6.92
CA THR A 7 22.21 1.47 5.84
C THR A 7 21.08 0.77 5.12
N LYS A 8 19.88 1.37 5.09
CA LYS A 8 18.76 0.90 4.28
C LYS A 8 19.27 0.90 2.83
N ASP A 9 19.72 -0.24 2.34
CA ASP A 9 19.93 -0.43 0.91
C ASP A 9 18.59 -0.10 0.25
N ALA A 10 18.63 0.72 -0.79
CA ALA A 10 17.42 1.10 -1.52
C ALA A 10 16.77 -0.20 -2.03
N ILE A 11 15.60 -0.55 -1.48
CA ILE A 11 14.92 -1.77 -1.92
C ILE A 11 14.59 -1.64 -3.41
N LYS A 12 14.92 -2.67 -4.18
CA LYS A 12 14.48 -2.73 -5.58
C LYS A 12 13.01 -3.15 -5.57
N ILE A 13 12.12 -2.23 -5.93
CA ILE A 13 10.70 -2.53 -6.06
C ILE A 13 10.50 -3.45 -7.27
N PRO A 14 9.86 -4.62 -7.11
CA PRO A 14 9.49 -5.44 -8.24
C PRO A 14 8.50 -4.76 -9.17
N ASP A 15 8.38 -5.27 -10.39
CA ASP A 15 7.35 -4.82 -11.33
C ASP A 15 5.95 -5.16 -10.82
N PHE A 16 4.97 -4.38 -11.25
CA PHE A 16 3.57 -4.56 -10.89
C PHE A 16 2.77 -5.23 -11.99
N ILE A 17 1.84 -6.10 -11.59
CA ILE A 17 0.83 -6.72 -12.46
C ILE A 17 -0.58 -6.31 -12.03
N ALA A 18 -1.54 -6.45 -12.95
CA ALA A 18 -2.94 -6.21 -12.64
C ALA A 18 -3.41 -7.11 -11.50
N ASN A 19 -4.21 -6.54 -10.59
CA ASN A 19 -4.79 -7.32 -9.50
C ASN A 19 -5.85 -8.28 -10.06
N PRO A 20 -5.82 -9.59 -9.75
CA PRO A 20 -6.81 -10.55 -10.26
C PRO A 20 -8.26 -10.18 -9.93
N VAL A 21 -8.50 -9.38 -8.89
CA VAL A 21 -9.84 -8.89 -8.52
C VAL A 21 -10.46 -7.99 -9.59
N THR A 22 -9.67 -7.35 -10.46
CA THR A 22 -10.20 -6.54 -11.56
C THR A 22 -10.54 -7.35 -12.82
N ALA A 23 -10.22 -8.65 -12.85
CA ALA A 23 -10.43 -9.50 -14.01
C ALA A 23 -11.91 -9.56 -14.42
N GLY A 24 -12.18 -9.35 -15.71
CA GLY A 24 -13.52 -9.26 -16.29
C GLY A 24 -14.29 -7.97 -15.96
N ARG A 25 -13.64 -6.99 -15.31
CA ARG A 25 -14.18 -5.66 -14.98
C ARG A 25 -13.15 -4.56 -15.24
N GLU A 26 -12.16 -4.83 -16.07
CA GLU A 26 -11.01 -3.96 -16.34
C GLU A 26 -11.47 -2.57 -16.83
N ASP A 27 -12.59 -2.52 -17.55
CA ASP A 27 -13.23 -1.29 -18.03
C ASP A 27 -13.72 -0.37 -16.90
N ARG A 28 -13.91 -0.90 -15.68
CA ARG A 28 -14.37 -0.15 -14.50
C ARG A 28 -13.25 0.40 -13.64
N TYR A 29 -12.02 -0.02 -13.88
CA TYR A 29 -10.86 0.42 -13.12
C TYR A 29 -9.91 1.23 -14.02
N GLU A 30 -9.15 2.12 -13.39
CA GLU A 30 -8.01 2.79 -14.02
C GLU A 30 -6.77 2.63 -13.16
N THR A 31 -5.60 2.67 -13.78
CA THR A 31 -4.32 2.65 -13.07
C THR A 31 -3.84 4.08 -12.88
N VAL A 32 -3.53 4.45 -11.65
CA VAL A 32 -3.00 5.76 -11.31
C VAL A 32 -1.75 5.63 -10.44
N MET A 33 -0.84 6.60 -10.55
CA MET A 33 0.30 6.74 -9.65
C MET A 33 -0.11 7.59 -8.45
N ILE A 34 -0.09 7.03 -7.25
CA ILE A 34 -0.50 7.74 -6.03
C ILE A 34 0.69 8.29 -5.23
N ASP A 35 0.40 9.30 -4.43
CA ASP A 35 1.23 9.87 -3.38
C ASP A 35 0.96 9.08 -2.09
N VAL A 36 1.88 8.18 -1.75
CA VAL A 36 1.75 7.24 -0.63
C VAL A 36 1.56 7.96 0.72
N PRO A 37 2.35 9.00 1.07
CA PRO A 37 2.10 9.76 2.29
C PRO A 37 0.69 10.34 2.42
N LYS A 38 0.13 10.90 1.34
CA LYS A 38 -1.25 11.43 1.37
C LYS A 38 -2.28 10.32 1.57
N VAL A 39 -2.09 9.19 0.90
CA VAL A 39 -2.96 8.02 1.05
C VAL A 39 -2.90 7.49 2.49
N LEU A 40 -1.71 7.32 3.08
CA LEU A 40 -1.58 6.85 4.47
C LEU A 40 -2.27 7.79 5.46
N LYS A 41 -2.12 9.11 5.28
CA LYS A 41 -2.79 10.11 6.11
C LYS A 41 -4.32 9.98 6.06
N SER A 42 -4.87 9.72 4.88
CA SER A 42 -6.31 9.48 4.74
C SER A 42 -6.73 8.12 5.31
N TRP A 43 -5.98 7.06 4.98
CA TRP A 43 -6.26 5.70 5.43
C TRP A 43 -6.13 5.51 6.95
N GLN A 44 -5.38 6.37 7.64
CA GLN A 44 -5.30 6.37 9.11
C GLN A 44 -6.69 6.48 9.78
N MET A 45 -7.67 7.08 9.10
CA MET A 45 -9.07 7.18 9.58
C MET A 45 -9.87 5.87 9.40
N SER A 46 -9.36 4.92 8.62
CA SER A 46 -10.02 3.62 8.41
C SER A 46 -10.20 2.85 9.71
N LEU A 47 -11.31 2.14 9.82
CA LEU A 47 -11.56 1.21 10.93
C LEU A 47 -10.53 0.09 11.01
N PHE A 48 -9.76 -0.16 9.95
CA PHE A 48 -8.73 -1.21 9.92
C PHE A 48 -7.31 -0.67 10.06
N SER A 49 -7.13 0.64 10.20
CA SER A 49 -5.81 1.26 10.25
C SER A 49 -4.97 0.78 11.44
N TYR A 50 -5.62 0.60 12.59
CA TYR A 50 -4.97 0.19 13.85
C TYR A 50 -4.27 -1.18 13.77
N GLU A 51 -4.64 -2.04 12.81
CA GLU A 51 -3.96 -3.32 12.63
C GLU A 51 -2.52 -3.13 12.15
N TRP A 52 -2.26 -2.09 11.36
CA TRP A 52 -0.99 -1.89 10.67
C TRP A 52 -0.29 -0.57 10.99
N MET A 53 -1.01 0.41 11.56
CA MET A 53 -0.47 1.71 11.92
C MET A 53 -0.68 1.99 13.40
N LEU A 54 0.20 2.80 13.95
CA LEU A 54 0.05 3.41 15.26
C LEU A 54 -0.72 4.74 15.14
N PRO A 55 -1.28 5.25 16.25
CA PRO A 55 -2.03 6.50 16.26
C PRO A 55 -1.22 7.74 15.81
N ASP A 56 0.11 7.68 15.86
CA ASP A 56 1.01 8.74 15.40
C ASP A 56 1.26 8.72 13.87
N GLY A 57 0.68 7.76 13.16
CA GLY A 57 0.84 7.59 11.71
C GLY A 57 2.02 6.70 11.31
N ARG A 58 2.77 6.15 12.26
CA ARG A 58 3.84 5.20 11.97
C ARG A 58 3.27 3.86 11.55
N ILE A 59 3.82 3.26 10.49
CA ILE A 59 3.51 1.86 10.14
C ILE A 59 4.24 0.96 11.13
N LYS A 60 3.51 0.00 11.69
CA LYS A 60 4.02 -0.99 12.64
C LYS A 60 5.14 -1.83 12.03
N ASP A 61 6.14 -2.12 12.84
CA ASP A 61 7.14 -3.13 12.53
C ASP A 61 6.51 -4.53 12.61
N VAL A 62 7.17 -5.54 12.04
CA VAL A 62 6.65 -6.92 11.97
C VAL A 62 6.25 -7.44 13.35
N GLY A 63 7.06 -7.19 14.39
CA GLY A 63 6.77 -7.62 15.76
C GLY A 63 5.61 -6.87 16.44
N GLU A 64 5.20 -5.73 15.90
CA GLU A 64 4.07 -4.94 16.40
C GLU A 64 2.75 -5.28 15.67
N LEU A 65 2.84 -5.97 14.52
CA LEU A 65 1.67 -6.44 13.78
C LEU A 65 0.95 -7.56 14.55
N PRO A 66 -0.39 -7.62 14.49
CA PRO A 66 -1.15 -8.79 14.92
C PRO A 66 -0.63 -10.06 14.26
N GLU A 67 -0.63 -11.19 14.99
CA GLU A 67 -0.11 -12.47 14.50
C GLU A 67 -0.68 -12.88 13.13
N LYS A 68 -1.96 -12.57 12.87
CA LYS A 68 -2.63 -12.85 11.59
C LYS A 68 -2.13 -12.01 10.40
N GLU A 69 -1.49 -10.86 10.65
CA GLU A 69 -0.98 -9.96 9.62
C GLU A 69 0.53 -10.14 9.36
N GLN A 70 1.27 -10.67 10.34
CA GLN A 70 2.69 -11.00 10.20
C GLN A 70 3.01 -11.89 8.98
N PRO A 71 2.30 -13.02 8.73
CA PRO A 71 2.60 -13.86 7.56
C PRO A 71 2.31 -13.13 6.24
N LYS A 72 1.31 -12.23 6.21
CA LYS A 72 1.00 -11.42 5.02
C LYS A 72 2.12 -10.42 4.72
N ARG A 73 2.69 -9.80 5.75
CA ARG A 73 3.88 -8.94 5.62
C ARG A 73 5.07 -9.76 5.10
N ALA A 74 5.35 -10.91 5.70
CA ALA A 74 6.44 -11.80 5.30
C ALA A 74 6.33 -12.23 3.82
N GLU A 75 5.14 -12.59 3.35
CA GLU A 75 4.93 -12.96 1.94
C GLU A 75 5.33 -11.83 0.98
N ILE A 76 5.03 -10.58 1.31
CA ILE A 76 5.41 -9.43 0.47
C ILE A 76 6.92 -9.17 0.54
N GLU A 77 7.53 -9.28 1.73
CA GLU A 77 8.98 -9.18 1.88
C GLU A 77 9.71 -10.25 1.05
N ASP A 78 9.18 -11.48 1.01
CA ASP A 78 9.72 -12.58 0.20
C ASP A 78 9.59 -12.27 -1.30
N LYS A 79 8.46 -11.69 -1.75
CA LYS A 79 8.30 -11.25 -3.15
C LYS A 79 9.26 -10.12 -3.51
N ILE A 80 9.46 -9.14 -2.62
CA ILE A 80 10.42 -8.05 -2.82
C ILE A 80 11.84 -8.61 -2.94
N SER A 81 12.25 -9.48 -2.01
CA SER A 81 13.61 -10.03 -1.98
C SER A 81 13.92 -10.96 -3.16
N SER A 82 12.92 -11.73 -3.62
CA SER A 82 13.04 -12.62 -4.79
C SER A 82 12.87 -11.89 -6.14
N GLY A 83 12.44 -10.62 -6.13
CA GLY A 83 12.11 -9.88 -7.35
C GLY A 83 10.84 -10.39 -8.04
N THR A 84 9.98 -11.10 -7.31
CA THR A 84 8.68 -11.56 -7.82
C THR A 84 7.74 -10.38 -8.00
N THR A 85 7.02 -10.34 -9.12
CA THR A 85 6.05 -9.27 -9.42
C THR A 85 5.00 -9.12 -8.32
N LEU A 86 4.58 -7.89 -8.07
CA LEU A 86 3.56 -7.57 -7.08
C LEU A 86 2.24 -7.22 -7.75
N GLU A 87 1.13 -7.67 -7.16
CA GLU A 87 -0.19 -7.23 -7.59
C GLU A 87 -0.41 -5.76 -7.21
N MET A 88 -0.92 -4.95 -8.14
CA MET A 88 -1.32 -3.58 -7.85
C MET A 88 -2.38 -3.56 -6.74
N PRO A 89 -2.21 -2.75 -5.69
CA PRO A 89 -3.26 -2.53 -4.71
C PRO A 89 -4.51 -1.93 -5.37
N ILE A 90 -5.68 -2.23 -4.83
CA ILE A 90 -6.95 -1.62 -5.23
C ILE A 90 -7.37 -0.65 -4.14
N LEU A 91 -7.48 0.63 -4.49
CA LEU A 91 -7.89 1.70 -3.60
C LEU A 91 -9.27 2.21 -4.00
N GLY A 92 -10.07 2.61 -3.02
CA GLY A 92 -11.37 3.23 -3.22
C GLY A 92 -11.66 4.28 -2.15
N ILE A 93 -12.90 4.77 -2.12
CA ILE A 93 -13.38 5.66 -1.06
C ILE A 93 -14.24 4.85 -0.08
N GLY A 94 -13.90 4.95 1.21
CA GLY A 94 -14.62 4.33 2.30
C GLY A 94 -15.87 5.10 2.72
N LEU A 95 -16.59 4.55 3.69
CA LEU A 95 -17.84 5.14 4.20
C LEU A 95 -17.65 6.50 4.90
N MET A 96 -16.43 6.80 5.37
CA MET A 96 -16.10 8.04 6.08
C MET A 96 -15.35 9.04 5.19
N ASP A 97 -15.54 8.95 3.87
CA ASP A 97 -14.88 9.78 2.84
C ASP A 97 -13.34 9.76 2.91
N ASN A 98 -12.77 8.67 3.44
CA ASN A 98 -11.34 8.39 3.46
C ASN A 98 -10.94 7.40 2.37
N ILE A 99 -9.66 7.34 2.02
CA ILE A 99 -9.13 6.26 1.20
C ILE A 99 -9.30 4.93 1.95
N GLU A 100 -9.80 3.92 1.24
CA GLU A 100 -9.80 2.52 1.66
C GLU A 100 -8.93 1.67 0.74
N ILE A 101 -8.33 0.62 1.30
CA ILE A 101 -7.52 -0.34 0.56
C ILE A 101 -8.31 -1.66 0.50
N GLY A 102 -8.99 -1.90 -0.63
CA GLY A 102 -9.85 -3.07 -0.80
C GLY A 102 -9.06 -4.37 -1.01
N SER A 103 -8.02 -4.32 -1.85
CA SER A 103 -7.13 -5.46 -2.13
C SER A 103 -5.67 -5.00 -2.12
N GLY A 104 -4.75 -5.90 -1.78
CA GLY A 104 -3.31 -5.60 -1.74
C GLY A 104 -2.87 -4.73 -0.56
N ARG A 105 -3.60 -4.72 0.57
CA ARG A 105 -3.26 -3.96 1.78
C ARG A 105 -1.86 -4.27 2.30
N ALA A 106 -1.51 -5.56 2.40
CA ALA A 106 -0.18 -5.98 2.81
C ALA A 106 0.89 -5.46 1.82
N THR A 107 0.66 -5.55 0.51
CA THR A 107 1.55 -5.00 -0.51
C THR A 107 1.78 -3.50 -0.31
N PHE A 108 0.69 -2.73 -0.23
CA PHE A 108 0.74 -1.28 -0.06
C PHE A 108 1.54 -0.86 1.18
N LEU A 109 1.18 -1.42 2.35
CA LEU A 109 1.75 -1.01 3.64
C LEU A 109 3.19 -1.51 3.83
N THR A 110 3.56 -2.64 3.24
CA THR A 110 4.93 -3.13 3.25
C THR A 110 5.85 -2.22 2.45
N LEU A 111 5.46 -1.89 1.21
CA LEU A 111 6.21 -0.97 0.36
C LEU A 111 6.30 0.42 0.99
N ALA A 112 5.21 0.91 1.58
CA ALA A 112 5.20 2.18 2.29
C ALA A 112 6.17 2.18 3.50
N ALA A 113 6.24 1.09 4.28
CA ALA A 113 7.19 0.95 5.39
C ALA A 113 8.66 0.94 4.93
N HIS A 114 8.91 0.46 3.71
CA HIS A 114 10.22 0.57 3.05
C HIS A 114 10.55 1.97 2.52
N GLY A 115 9.63 2.93 2.65
CA GLY A 115 9.83 4.30 2.20
C GLY A 115 9.50 4.52 0.73
N VAL A 116 8.64 3.68 0.14
CA VAL A 116 8.07 3.97 -1.18
C VAL A 116 7.12 5.16 -1.07
N HIS A 117 7.43 6.23 -1.80
CA HIS A 117 6.63 7.47 -1.77
C HIS A 117 5.58 7.52 -2.88
N THR A 118 5.74 6.73 -3.94
CA THR A 118 4.79 6.62 -5.05
C THR A 118 4.69 5.19 -5.53
N MET A 119 3.49 4.72 -5.89
CA MET A 119 3.28 3.39 -6.47
C MET A 119 2.05 3.36 -7.37
N PRO A 120 2.00 2.46 -8.36
CA PRO A 120 0.81 2.25 -9.18
C PRO A 120 -0.25 1.50 -8.37
N VAL A 121 -1.50 1.94 -8.52
CA VAL A 121 -2.67 1.31 -7.92
C VAL A 121 -3.82 1.31 -8.92
N HIS A 122 -4.78 0.40 -8.71
CA HIS A 122 -6.08 0.47 -9.37
C HIS A 122 -7.08 1.26 -8.51
N ILE A 123 -7.88 2.09 -9.16
CA ILE A 123 -9.04 2.75 -8.56
C ILE A 123 -10.29 2.51 -9.41
N PRO A 124 -11.50 2.41 -8.83
CA PRO A 124 -12.72 2.47 -9.59
C PRO A 124 -12.81 3.82 -10.33
N LYS A 125 -13.15 3.81 -11.62
CA LYS A 125 -13.33 5.04 -12.42
C LYS A 125 -14.38 5.98 -11.82
N SER A 126 -15.36 5.44 -11.08
CA SER A 126 -16.36 6.22 -10.36
C SER A 126 -15.78 7.09 -9.25
N ASN A 127 -14.57 6.80 -8.74
CA ASN A 127 -13.90 7.57 -7.70
C ASN A 127 -12.83 8.54 -8.23
N GLN A 128 -12.73 8.70 -9.55
CA GLN A 128 -11.64 9.48 -10.17
C GLN A 128 -11.56 10.92 -9.63
N SER A 129 -12.71 11.57 -9.39
CA SER A 129 -12.76 12.93 -8.85
C SER A 129 -12.16 13.05 -7.46
N GLU A 130 -12.49 12.10 -6.58
CA GLU A 130 -12.07 12.02 -5.18
C GLU A 130 -10.57 11.70 -5.10
N PHE A 131 -10.04 10.94 -6.05
CA PHE A 131 -8.63 10.57 -6.09
C PHE A 131 -7.69 11.70 -6.54
N LYS A 132 -8.20 12.80 -7.11
CA LYS A 132 -7.36 13.91 -7.63
C LYS A 132 -6.35 14.45 -6.62
N ALA A 133 -6.69 14.49 -5.33
CA ALA A 133 -5.79 14.97 -4.28
C ALA A 133 -4.64 13.99 -3.96
N PHE A 134 -4.80 12.72 -4.31
CA PHE A 134 -3.89 11.63 -3.98
C PHE A 134 -3.03 11.19 -5.17
N ILE A 135 -3.35 11.60 -6.38
CA ILE A 135 -2.55 11.31 -7.58
C ILE A 135 -1.32 12.22 -7.61
N VAL A 136 -0.16 11.66 -7.96
CA VAL A 136 1.08 12.43 -8.15
C VAL A 136 0.88 13.43 -9.29
N LYS A 137 1.17 14.70 -9.05
CA LYS A 137 1.21 15.70 -10.12
C LYS A 137 2.49 15.52 -10.91
N THR A 138 2.37 15.13 -12.18
CA THR A 138 3.43 15.26 -13.19
C THR A 138 3.72 16.72 -13.51
#